data_AF-A0A0Q4PMT0-F1
#
_entry.id   AF-A0A0Q4PMT0-F1
#
_cell.length_a   1.000
_cell.length_b   1.000
_cell.length_c   1.000
_cell.angle_alpha   90.00
_cell.angle_beta   90.00
_cell.angle_gamma   90.00
#
_symmetry.space_group_name_H-M   'P 1'
#
loop_
_entity.id
_entity.type
_entity.pdbx_description
1 polymer ?
#
loop_
_entity_poly.entity_id
_entity_poly.type
_entity_poly.pdbx_seq_one_letter_code
_entity_poly.pdbx_strand_id
1 'polypeptide(L)'
;MIEYERLRPDERTPWDAVVVEVTQIFGRSVADVAAVEQIACVPVPVRQALLDAEKLRDQLNLKRIVVRIADEGLWNPEWGHLALKP
;
A
#
# COMPACT_ATOMS: atom_id res chain seq x y z
N MET A 1 -6.67 -13.19 -8.55
CA MET A 1 -6.49 -11.72 -8.60
C MET A 1 -6.31 -11.28 -7.16
N ILE A 2 -5.28 -10.49 -6.85
CA ILE A 2 -5.03 -10.01 -5.49
C ILE A 2 -5.94 -8.81 -5.23
N GLU A 3 -6.60 -8.77 -4.09
CA GLU A 3 -7.50 -7.68 -3.68
C GLU A 3 -6.86 -6.90 -2.54
N TYR A 4 -6.85 -5.58 -2.65
CA TYR A 4 -6.31 -4.66 -1.64
C TYR A 4 -7.40 -3.72 -1.15
N GLU A 5 -7.49 -3.55 0.17
CA GLU A 5 -8.39 -2.57 0.78
C GLU A 5 -7.81 -1.16 0.60
N ARG A 6 -8.61 -0.25 0.04
CA ARG A 6 -8.25 1.17 -0.03
C ARG A 6 -8.41 1.82 1.34
N LEU A 7 -7.34 2.43 1.84
CA LEU A 7 -7.36 3.31 3.00
C LEU A 7 -7.48 4.76 2.52
N ARG A 8 -8.46 5.51 3.02
CA ARG A 8 -8.60 6.93 2.70
C ARG A 8 -7.46 7.73 3.36
N PRO A 9 -7.06 8.88 2.79
CA PRO A 9 -5.99 9.71 3.37
C PRO A 9 -6.26 10.11 4.82
N ASP A 10 -7.52 10.34 5.17
CA ASP A 10 -7.97 10.81 6.49
C ASP A 10 -8.15 9.67 7.51
N GLU A 11 -8.07 8.42 7.05
CA GLU A 11 -8.26 7.25 7.90
C GLU A 11 -6.97 6.87 8.65
N ARG A 12 -7.15 6.56 9.93
CA ARG A 12 -6.06 6.12 10.78
C ARG A 12 -5.48 4.81 10.27
N THR A 13 -4.16 4.73 10.19
CA THR A 13 -3.43 3.51 9.86
C THR A 13 -3.88 2.35 10.76
N PRO A 14 -4.33 1.21 10.20
CA PRO A 14 -4.72 0.05 10.99
C PRO A 14 -3.50 -0.53 11.71
N TRP A 15 -3.71 -1.02 12.92
CA TRP A 15 -2.63 -1.64 13.71
C TRP A 15 -2.29 -3.06 13.24
N ASP A 16 -3.19 -3.67 12.49
CA ASP A 16 -3.11 -5.04 12.00
C ASP A 16 -2.72 -5.13 10.52
N ALA A 17 -2.24 -4.03 9.93
CA ALA A 17 -2.00 -3.92 8.50
C ALA A 17 -0.65 -3.28 8.16
N VAL A 18 -0.09 -3.73 7.04
CA VAL A 18 0.96 -3.00 6.32
C VAL A 18 0.27 -2.00 5.39
N VAL A 19 0.71 -0.74 5.42
CA VAL A 19 0.23 0.31 4.54
C VAL A 19 1.19 0.45 3.37
N VAL A 20 0.63 0.44 2.16
CA VAL A 20 1.33 0.80 0.93
C VAL A 20 0.79 2.14 0.47
N GLU A 21 1.59 3.19 0.63
CA GLU A 21 1.21 4.55 0.24
C GLU A 21 1.68 4.83 -1.18
N VAL A 22 0.73 4.87 -2.11
CA VAL A 22 0.99 5.12 -3.53
C VAL A 22 0.92 6.62 -3.80
N THR A 23 1.99 7.15 -4.38
CA THR A 23 2.12 8.55 -4.78
C THR A 23 2.73 8.65 -6.18
N GLN A 24 2.85 9.87 -6.71
CA GLN A 24 3.44 10.13 -8.02
C GLN A 24 4.69 11.01 -7.88
N ILE A 25 5.81 10.56 -8.44
CA ILE A 25 7.05 11.33 -8.50
C ILE A 25 7.49 11.40 -9.97
N PHE A 26 7.70 12.62 -10.47
CA PHE A 26 8.07 12.89 -11.87
C PHE A 26 7.20 12.13 -12.90
N GLY A 27 5.88 12.09 -12.67
CA GLY A 27 4.93 11.42 -13.56
C GLY A 27 4.85 9.90 -13.41
N ARG A 28 5.63 9.27 -12.52
CA ARG A 28 5.64 7.82 -12.29
C ARG A 28 4.98 7.48 -10.95
N SER A 29 4.11 6.48 -10.94
CA SER A 29 3.57 5.93 -9.70
C SER A 29 4.67 5.18 -8.94
N VAL A 30 4.88 5.58 -7.69
CA VAL A 30 5.79 4.96 -6.73
C VAL A 30 5.04 4.71 -5.44
N ALA A 31 5.59 3.88 -4.56
CA ALA A 31 4.97 3.65 -3.26
C ALA A 31 5.98 3.44 -2.14
N ASP A 32 5.55 3.83 -0.96
CA ASP A 32 6.22 3.60 0.32
C ASP A 32 5.50 2.50 1.09
N VAL A 33 6.26 1.73 1.85
CA VAL A 33 5.74 0.65 2.71
C VAL A 33 5.96 1.05 4.15
N ALA A 34 4.91 1.00 4.96
CA ALA A 34 4.96 1.32 6.38
C ALA A 34 4.11 0.33 7.21
N ALA A 35 4.54 0.07 8.44
CA ALA A 35 3.78 -0.64 9.46
C ALA A 35 3.90 0.13 10.79
N VAL A 36 3.06 -0.16 11.79
CA VAL A 36 3.04 0.58 13.08
C VAL A 36 4.43 0.71 13.70
N GLU A 37 5.26 -0.34 13.61
CA GLU A 37 6.61 -0.37 14.20
C GLU A 37 7.73 -0.06 13.20
N GLN A 38 7.42 0.09 11.91
CA GLN A 38 8.41 0.34 10.85
C GLN A 38 7.99 1.54 9.98
N ILE A 39 8.74 2.63 10.13
CA ILE A 39 8.51 3.90 9.43
C ILE A 39 8.96 3.78 7.97
N ALA A 40 8.20 4.43 7.08
CA ALA A 40 8.32 4.45 5.63
C ALA A 40 9.75 4.28 5.06
N CYS A 41 9.89 3.33 4.14
CA CYS A 41 11.06 3.21 3.26
C CYS A 41 11.03 4.28 2.15
N VAL A 42 12.17 4.44 1.46
CA VAL A 42 12.28 5.31 0.27
C VAL A 42 11.29 4.85 -0.81
N PRO A 43 10.66 5.77 -1.57
CA PRO A 43 9.73 5.40 -2.63
C PRO A 43 10.35 4.52 -3.69
N VAL A 44 9.73 3.35 -3.89
CA VAL A 44 10.11 2.37 -4.91
C VAL A 44 8.95 2.19 -5.92
N PRO A 45 9.18 1.56 -7.08
CA PRO A 45 8.08 1.21 -7.99
C PRO A 45 6.97 0.42 -7.27
N VAL A 46 5.70 0.72 -7.54
CA VAL A 46 4.56 0.15 -6.79
C VAL A 46 4.58 -1.36 -6.70
N ARG A 47 4.92 -2.06 -7.79
CA ARG A 47 5.04 -3.53 -7.79
C ARG A 47 6.08 -4.03 -6.78
N GLN A 48 7.21 -3.32 -6.65
CA GLN A 48 8.24 -3.65 -5.67
C GLN A 48 7.75 -3.39 -4.25
N ALA A 49 7.11 -2.25 -4.00
CA ALA A 49 6.52 -1.92 -2.71
C ALA A 49 5.49 -2.97 -2.26
N LEU A 50 4.64 -3.46 -3.17
CA LEU A 50 3.67 -4.52 -2.86
C LEU A 50 4.36 -5.83 -2.45
N LEU A 51 5.43 -6.22 -3.15
CA LEU A 51 6.21 -7.41 -2.78
C LEU A 51 6.89 -7.25 -1.41
N ASP A 52 7.39 -6.05 -1.10
CA ASP A 52 8.01 -5.78 0.19
C ASP A 52 6.97 -5.67 1.30
N ALA A 53 5.76 -5.19 1.01
CA ALA A 53 4.63 -5.20 1.93
C ALA A 53 4.16 -6.61 2.28
N GLU A 54 4.13 -7.54 1.32
CA GLU A 54 3.85 -8.96 1.55
C GLU A 54 4.89 -9.58 2.50
N LYS A 55 6.19 -9.37 2.22
CA LYS A 55 7.26 -9.84 3.12
C LYS A 55 7.13 -9.25 4.52
N LEU A 56 6.84 -7.96 4.60
CA LEU A 56 6.74 -7.26 5.88
C LEU A 56 5.52 -7.73 6.68
N ARG A 57 4.39 -7.96 6.01
CA ARG A 57 3.19 -8.56 6.61
C ARG A 57 3.53 -9.90 7.24
N ASP A 58 4.23 -10.76 6.50
CA ASP A 58 4.60 -12.10 6.97
C ASP A 58 5.62 -12.04 8.12
N GLN A 59 6.60 -11.14 8.06
CA GLN A 59 7.59 -10.94 9.13
C GLN A 59 6.99 -10.45 10.44
N LEU A 60 6.03 -9.52 10.36
CA LEU A 60 5.36 -8.94 11.51
C LEU A 60 4.08 -9.69 11.92
N ASN A 61 3.75 -10.77 11.20
CA ASN A 61 2.52 -11.56 11.40
C ASN A 61 1.25 -10.69 11.40
N LEU A 62 1.18 -9.73 10.46
CA LEU A 62 0.04 -8.83 10.28
C LEU A 62 -1.03 -9.50 9.41
N LYS A 63 -2.28 -9.04 9.53
CA LYS A 63 -3.43 -9.72 8.92
C LYS A 63 -3.66 -9.37 7.47
N ARG A 64 -3.27 -8.15 7.06
CA ARG A 64 -3.63 -7.60 5.74
C ARG A 64 -2.65 -6.54 5.26
N ILE A 65 -2.79 -6.20 3.98
CA ILE A 65 -2.13 -5.06 3.35
C ILE A 65 -3.23 -4.10 2.92
N VAL A 66 -3.08 -2.83 3.26
CA VAL A 66 -3.98 -1.76 2.84
C VAL A 66 -3.22 -0.79 1.95
N VAL A 67 -3.87 -0.27 0.93
CA VAL A 67 -3.28 0.68 -0.01
C VAL A 67 -3.86 2.05 0.27
N ARG A 68 -3.00 3.02 0.58
CA ARG A 68 -3.38 4.43 0.64
C ARG A 68 -3.02 5.06 -0.70
N ILE A 69 -4.00 5.67 -1.36
CA ILE A 69 -3.80 6.36 -2.64
C ILE A 69 -4.67 7.61 -2.70
N ALA A 70 -4.04 8.74 -3.04
CA ALA A 70 -4.74 10.03 -3.12
C ALA A 70 -5.69 10.10 -4.33
N ASP A 71 -5.28 9.51 -5.45
CA ASP A 71 -6.04 9.49 -6.70
C ASP A 71 -6.09 8.06 -7.27
N GLU A 72 -7.30 7.54 -7.52
CA GLU A 72 -7.49 6.19 -8.09
C GLU A 72 -6.88 6.04 -9.48
N GLY A 73 -6.74 7.15 -10.23
CA GLY A 73 -6.08 7.16 -11.54
C GLY A 73 -4.60 6.79 -11.49
N LEU A 74 -3.98 6.81 -10.30
CA LEU A 74 -2.60 6.36 -10.11
C LEU A 74 -2.48 4.84 -9.97
N TRP A 75 -3.59 4.12 -9.78
CA TRP A 75 -3.62 2.67 -9.64
C TRP A 75 -3.60 1.97 -11.00
N ASN A 76 -2.68 1.02 -11.16
CA ASN A 76 -2.67 0.16 -12.33
C ASN A 76 -3.36 -1.18 -11.98
N PRO A 77 -4.41 -1.59 -12.74
CA PRO A 77 -5.10 -2.87 -12.56
C PRO A 77 -4.20 -4.12 -12.61
N GLU A 78 -3.03 -4.04 -13.24
CA GLU A 78 -2.05 -5.14 -13.26
C GLU A 78 -1.41 -5.43 -11.90
N TRP A 79 -1.49 -4.50 -10.95
CA TRP A 79 -0.99 -4.69 -9.58
C TRP A 79 -1.98 -5.46 -8.71
N GLY A 80 -3.27 -5.41 -9.05
CA GLY A 80 -4.36 -6.02 -8.31
C GLY A 80 -5.64 -5.20 -8.39
N HIS A 81 -6.67 -5.66 -7.70
CA HIS A 81 -7.92 -4.91 -7.54
C HIS A 81 -7.88 -4.07 -6.27
N LEU A 82 -8.25 -2.80 -6.37
CA LEU A 82 -8.48 -1.93 -5.22
C LEU A 82 -9.96 -2.01 -4.84
N ALA A 83 -10.27 -2.67 -3.72
CA ALA A 83 -11.60 -2.68 -3.15
C ALA A 83 -11.80 -1.40 -2.33
N LEU A 84 -12.85 -0.65 -2.67
CA LEU A 84 -13.35 0.42 -1.81
C LEU A 84 -13.99 -0.23 -0.59
N LYS A 85 -13.54 0.16 0.60
CA LYS A 85 -14.27 -0.17 1.82
C LYS A 85 -15.68 0.41 1.72
N PRO A 86 -16.75 -0.40 1.94
CA PRO A 86 -18.13 0.06 1.84
C PRO A 86 -18.45 1.17 2.85
#